data_AF-A0A225DMA0-F1
#
_entry.id   AF-A0A225DMA0-F1
#
_cell.length_a   1.000
_cell.length_b   1.000
_cell.length_c   1.000
_cell.angle_alpha   90.00
_cell.angle_beta   90.00
_cell.angle_gamma   90.00
#
_symmetry.space_group_name_H-M   'P 1'
#
loop_
_entity.id
_entity.type
_entity.pdbx_description
1 polymer ?
#
loop_
_entity_poly.entity_id
_entity_poly.type
_entity_poly.pdbx_seq_one_letter_code
_entity_poly.pdbx_strand_id
1 'polypeptide(L)'
;MAPYSWSLSDVIEQRLFPFLFGEDDVQDANFGGIVGEMEEYLTSETQAGPKLRKDGPQTFQALLDWFREQRDSLFNDFVKGTKGKLLRRLKFVVQEGDGVLRRTDPKGNPLVIPSVGQSAPIAIDLCGIQDTPGLQRFVVAAVFHQIQQTQRAKQTPHLKYLITLDELNRFAPKDSSDPITHKLETVASEGRSQGIILFGAQQQASLVKPRVIENAAVRAVGRSGTLELGAEVWKFLGPSARSAAAQLQPDEKLLYLPSFREPMLAKIPFPPFALSEGDVDPADPPPAGVPSYATAPPDQDVF
;
A
#
# COMPACT_ATOMS: atom_id res chain seq x y z
N MET A 1 13.40 -6.62 -16.56
CA MET A 1 13.19 -5.29 -15.94
C MET A 1 14.02 -5.25 -14.67
N ALA A 2 14.65 -4.12 -14.33
CA ALA A 2 15.29 -3.96 -13.03
C ALA A 2 14.21 -3.86 -11.94
N PRO A 3 14.41 -4.46 -10.75
CA PRO A 3 13.46 -4.33 -9.65
C PRO A 3 13.33 -2.85 -9.23
N TYR A 4 12.14 -2.48 -8.77
CA TYR A 4 11.91 -1.14 -8.24
C TYR A 4 12.69 -0.95 -6.93
N SER A 5 13.15 0.27 -6.67
CA SER A 5 13.85 0.61 -5.41
C SER A 5 13.95 2.12 -5.22
N TRP A 6 14.03 2.60 -3.99
CA TRP A 6 14.18 4.02 -3.66
C TRP A 6 15.50 4.26 -2.92
N SER A 7 16.29 5.21 -3.40
CA SER A 7 17.37 5.82 -2.63
C SER A 7 16.85 6.89 -1.68
N LEU A 8 17.72 7.37 -0.79
CA LEU A 8 17.37 8.47 0.10
C LEU A 8 16.94 9.72 -0.70
N SER A 9 17.61 10.02 -1.83
CA SER A 9 17.19 11.12 -2.69
C SER A 9 15.81 10.87 -3.29
N ASP A 10 15.52 9.66 -3.76
CA ASP A 10 14.18 9.37 -4.32
C ASP A 10 13.09 9.60 -3.27
N VAL A 11 13.31 9.20 -2.02
CA VAL A 11 12.35 9.39 -0.93
C VAL A 11 12.16 10.87 -0.59
N ILE A 12 13.23 11.64 -0.43
CA ILE A 12 13.15 13.07 -0.07
C ILE A 12 12.56 13.90 -1.22
N GLU A 13 13.04 13.69 -2.46
CA GLU A 13 12.57 14.43 -3.64
C GLU A 13 11.11 14.15 -3.97
N GLN A 14 10.59 12.98 -3.60
CA GLN A 14 9.19 12.61 -3.79
C GLN A 14 8.32 12.84 -2.54
N ARG A 15 8.86 13.42 -1.45
CA ARG A 15 8.17 13.63 -0.16
C ARG A 15 7.53 12.36 0.41
N LEU A 16 8.30 11.27 0.39
CA LEU A 16 7.88 9.95 0.84
C LEU A 16 8.43 9.59 2.24
N PHE A 17 9.24 10.46 2.85
CA PHE A 17 9.95 10.14 4.09
C PHE A 17 9.02 9.74 5.26
N PRO A 18 7.86 10.40 5.47
CA PRO A 18 6.95 10.01 6.55
C PRO A 18 6.37 8.60 6.36
N PHE A 19 6.26 8.10 5.13
CA PHE A 19 5.72 6.76 4.84
C PHE A 19 6.70 5.62 5.15
N LEU A 20 7.95 5.94 5.49
CA LEU A 20 8.91 4.95 5.98
C LEU A 20 8.60 4.49 7.42
N PHE A 21 7.80 5.26 8.17
CA PHE A 21 7.53 5.01 9.57
C PHE A 21 6.08 4.54 9.79
N GLY A 22 5.92 3.54 10.66
CA GLY A 22 4.64 2.89 10.93
C GLY A 22 3.80 3.51 12.06
N GLU A 23 2.70 2.82 12.35
CA GLU A 23 1.54 3.17 13.17
C GLU A 23 1.82 3.72 14.59
N ASP A 24 2.77 3.15 15.34
CA ASP A 24 3.01 3.53 16.74
C ASP A 24 3.72 4.88 16.92
N ASP A 25 4.20 5.47 15.82
CA ASP A 25 5.15 6.56 15.88
C ASP A 25 4.58 7.88 15.37
N VAL A 26 3.88 7.93 14.23
CA VAL A 26 3.46 9.22 13.64
C VAL A 26 2.30 9.92 14.38
N GLN A 27 1.50 9.18 15.16
CA GLN A 27 0.42 9.73 16.00
C GLN A 27 0.93 10.39 17.30
N ASP A 28 2.13 10.03 17.75
CA ASP A 28 2.82 10.82 18.78
C ASP A 28 3.21 12.14 18.11
N ALA A 29 2.49 13.21 18.40
CA ALA A 29 2.73 14.53 17.82
C ALA A 29 4.21 14.94 17.90
N ASN A 30 4.94 14.48 18.94
CA ASN A 30 6.37 14.73 19.06
C ASN A 30 7.19 13.90 18.06
N PHE A 31 6.81 12.65 17.81
CA PHE A 31 7.51 11.82 16.83
C PHE A 31 7.15 12.23 15.39
N GLY A 32 5.89 12.50 15.08
CA GLY A 32 5.50 13.10 13.80
C GLY A 32 6.24 14.41 13.54
N GLY A 33 6.35 15.26 14.57
CA GLY A 33 7.11 16.50 14.54
C GLY A 33 8.59 16.28 14.21
N ILE A 34 9.30 15.40 14.93
CA ILE A 34 10.73 15.17 14.66
C ILE A 34 10.97 14.50 13.29
N VAL A 35 10.04 13.67 12.80
CA VAL A 35 10.13 13.12 11.44
C VAL A 35 10.00 14.22 10.40
N GLY A 36 9.07 15.17 10.59
CA GLY A 36 8.94 16.35 9.74
C GLY A 36 10.18 17.23 9.75
N GLU A 37 10.72 17.52 10.93
CA GLU A 37 11.96 18.31 11.10
C GLU A 37 13.18 17.62 10.46
N MET A 38 13.24 16.28 10.55
CA MET A 38 14.24 15.48 9.87
C MET A 38 14.11 15.60 8.35
N GLU A 39 12.90 15.43 7.81
CA GLU A 39 12.64 15.58 6.37
C GLU A 39 12.99 16.98 5.89
N GLU A 40 12.59 18.02 6.64
CA GLU A 40 12.90 19.42 6.35
C GLU A 40 14.41 19.67 6.37
N TYR A 41 15.13 19.17 7.38
CA TYR A 41 16.59 19.25 7.41
C TYR A 41 17.23 18.58 6.19
N LEU A 42 16.75 17.40 5.79
CA LEU A 42 17.27 16.67 4.64
C LEU A 42 16.92 17.33 3.30
N THR A 43 15.99 18.28 3.28
CA THR A 43 15.48 18.90 2.05
C THR A 43 16.14 20.25 1.79
N SER A 44 16.46 20.50 0.52
CA SER A 44 16.77 21.81 -0.04
C SER A 44 15.70 22.14 -1.08
N GLU A 45 14.96 23.22 -0.85
CA GLU A 45 13.92 23.67 -1.78
C GLU A 45 14.54 24.38 -2.99
N THR A 46 14.16 23.96 -4.20
CA THR A 46 14.64 24.55 -5.46
C THR A 46 13.47 24.93 -6.36
N GLN A 47 13.72 25.72 -7.41
CA GLN A 47 12.69 26.03 -8.41
C GLN A 47 12.10 24.79 -9.10
N ALA A 48 12.87 23.69 -9.17
CA ALA A 48 12.43 22.43 -9.75
C ALA A 48 11.73 21.50 -8.74
N GLY A 49 11.59 21.92 -7.48
CA GLY A 49 11.04 21.13 -6.39
C GLY A 49 12.07 20.75 -5.31
N PRO A 50 11.69 19.92 -4.34
CA PRO A 50 12.56 19.50 -3.25
C PRO A 50 13.73 18.65 -3.78
N LYS A 51 14.92 18.90 -3.24
CA LYS A 51 16.14 18.14 -3.51
C LYS A 51 16.75 17.66 -2.21
N LEU A 52 17.39 16.48 -2.22
CA LEU A 52 18.20 16.06 -1.09
C LEU A 52 19.33 17.09 -0.88
N ARG A 53 19.49 17.53 0.37
CA ARG A 53 20.54 18.46 0.78
C ARG A 53 21.93 17.90 0.45
N LYS A 54 22.79 18.71 -0.18
CA LYS A 54 24.12 18.26 -0.67
C LYS A 54 25.17 18.11 0.44
N ASP A 55 25.07 18.92 1.49
CA ASP A 55 25.95 18.91 2.66
C ASP A 55 25.49 17.92 3.75
N GLY A 56 24.37 17.22 3.52
CA GLY A 56 23.83 16.21 4.42
C GLY A 56 24.18 14.76 4.03
N PRO A 57 23.63 13.77 4.74
CA PRO A 57 23.79 12.36 4.40
C PRO A 57 23.18 12.05 3.02
N GLN A 58 23.90 11.28 2.20
CA GLN A 58 23.51 10.98 0.82
C GLN A 58 22.87 9.60 0.63
N THR A 59 22.88 8.76 1.67
CA THR A 59 22.37 7.38 1.63
C THR A 59 21.66 7.07 2.94
N PHE A 60 20.81 6.03 2.95
CA PHE A 60 20.11 5.60 4.16
C PHE A 60 21.08 5.20 5.28
N GLN A 61 22.18 4.51 4.94
CA GLN A 61 23.21 4.16 5.91
C GLN A 61 23.91 5.41 6.46
N ALA A 62 24.30 6.35 5.59
CA ALA A 62 24.91 7.60 6.03
C ALA A 62 23.96 8.42 6.92
N LEU A 63 22.66 8.42 6.62
CA LEU A 63 21.63 9.09 7.43
C LEU A 63 21.54 8.47 8.83
N LEU A 64 21.54 7.14 8.92
CA LEU A 64 21.52 6.42 10.19
C LEU A 64 22.76 6.73 11.04
N ASP A 65 23.94 6.71 10.44
CA ASP A 65 25.20 6.95 11.16
C ASP A 65 25.33 8.42 11.57
N TRP A 66 25.03 9.35 10.67
CA TRP A 66 24.99 10.79 10.96
C TRP A 66 24.03 11.10 12.10
N PHE A 67 22.80 10.57 12.06
CA PHE A 67 21.83 10.84 13.11
C PHE A 67 22.25 10.19 14.42
N ARG A 68 22.91 9.02 14.41
CA ARG A 68 23.43 8.37 15.62
C ARG A 68 24.47 9.25 16.32
N GLU A 69 25.38 9.85 15.57
CA GLU A 69 26.47 10.68 16.09
C GLU A 69 25.99 12.05 16.58
N GLN A 70 25.11 12.70 15.83
CA GLN A 70 24.70 14.08 16.08
C GLN A 70 23.39 14.20 16.87
N ARG A 71 22.71 13.08 17.16
CA ARG A 71 21.38 12.99 17.77
C ARG A 71 21.15 14.00 18.89
N ASP A 72 22.07 14.05 19.85
CA ASP A 72 21.87 14.80 21.09
C ASP A 72 21.99 16.32 20.90
N SER A 73 22.62 16.76 19.80
CA SER A 73 22.81 18.16 19.43
C SER A 73 21.83 18.72 18.40
N LEU A 74 21.08 17.85 17.71
CA LEU A 74 20.10 18.21 16.68
C LEU A 74 18.68 18.25 17.25
N PHE A 75 17.79 19.03 16.64
CA PHE A 75 16.36 19.09 17.00
C PHE A 75 16.14 19.35 18.50
N ASN A 76 16.72 20.44 19.01
CA ASN A 76 16.79 20.72 20.47
C ASN A 76 15.43 20.85 21.15
N ASP A 77 14.38 21.16 20.40
CA ASP A 77 13.01 21.23 20.90
C ASP A 77 12.40 19.86 21.24
N PHE A 78 13.05 18.76 20.84
CA PHE A 78 12.60 17.40 21.13
C PHE A 78 13.38 16.77 22.29
N VAL A 79 12.66 16.04 23.14
CA VAL A 79 13.26 15.29 24.25
C VAL A 79 14.11 14.12 23.76
N LYS A 80 15.14 13.74 24.56
CA LYS A 80 16.05 12.62 24.25
C LYS A 80 15.32 11.31 23.94
N GLY A 81 14.18 11.06 24.60
CA GLY A 81 13.35 9.88 24.38
C GLY A 81 12.84 9.79 22.93
N THR A 82 12.26 10.86 22.40
CA THR A 82 11.72 10.95 21.04
C THR A 82 12.83 10.81 20.00
N LYS A 83 13.99 11.46 20.22
CA LYS A 83 15.18 11.29 19.36
C LYS A 83 15.67 9.85 19.35
N GLY A 84 15.70 9.20 20.52
CA GLY A 84 16.03 7.78 20.64
C GLY A 84 15.01 6.87 19.95
N LYS A 85 13.72 7.22 19.98
CA LYS A 85 12.65 6.52 19.24
C LYS A 85 12.91 6.62 17.74
N LEU A 86 13.15 7.82 17.19
CA LEU A 86 13.49 8.01 15.78
C LEU A 86 14.72 7.21 15.36
N LEU A 87 15.79 7.21 16.16
CA LEU A 87 17.00 6.46 15.85
C LEU A 87 16.75 4.95 15.76
N ARG A 88 15.96 4.40 16.69
CA ARG A 88 15.59 2.98 16.67
C ARG A 88 14.77 2.64 15.43
N ARG A 89 13.76 3.44 15.10
CA ARG A 89 12.89 3.22 13.94
C ARG A 89 13.64 3.36 12.63
N LEU A 90 14.47 4.40 12.50
CA LEU A 90 15.35 4.58 11.34
C LEU A 90 16.28 3.37 11.18
N LYS A 91 16.85 2.85 12.28
CA LYS A 91 17.64 1.62 12.22
C LYS A 91 16.84 0.45 11.64
N PHE A 92 15.60 0.23 12.07
CA PHE A 92 14.74 -0.82 11.51
C PHE A 92 14.47 -0.59 10.02
N VAL A 93 14.12 0.63 9.61
CA VAL A 93 13.92 0.98 8.19
C VAL A 93 15.15 0.67 7.34
N VAL A 94 16.35 1.00 7.83
CA VAL A 94 17.60 0.74 7.10
C VAL A 94 17.97 -0.74 7.07
N GLN A 95 17.62 -1.51 8.11
CA GLN A 95 17.95 -2.94 8.22
C GLN A 95 16.95 -3.84 7.48
N GLU A 96 15.66 -3.53 7.58
CA GLU A 96 14.59 -4.27 6.92
C GLU A 96 14.30 -3.75 5.51
N GLY A 97 14.91 -2.62 5.14
CA GLY A 97 14.74 -1.97 3.85
C GLY A 97 15.38 -2.68 2.66
N ASP A 98 16.13 -3.77 2.86
CA ASP A 98 16.87 -4.43 1.79
C ASP A 98 15.95 -4.85 0.62
N GLY A 99 16.43 -4.62 -0.61
CA GLY A 99 15.67 -4.83 -1.85
C GLY A 99 14.84 -3.63 -2.30
N VAL A 100 14.13 -2.96 -1.38
CA VAL A 100 13.26 -1.80 -1.71
C VAL A 100 13.96 -0.47 -1.47
N LEU A 101 14.72 -0.32 -0.39
CA LEU A 101 15.45 0.88 -0.03
C LEU A 101 16.94 0.67 -0.29
N ARG A 102 17.57 1.60 -1.04
CA ARG A 102 18.99 1.55 -1.35
C ARG A 102 19.81 2.01 -0.15
N ARG A 103 20.25 1.04 0.65
CA ARG A 103 21.00 1.28 1.89
C ARG A 103 22.25 2.13 1.70
N THR A 104 23.10 1.75 0.74
CA THR A 104 24.41 2.39 0.50
C THR A 104 24.51 3.07 -0.86
N ASP A 105 23.58 2.84 -1.78
CA ASP A 105 23.62 3.45 -3.11
C ASP A 105 22.85 4.77 -3.12
N PRO A 106 23.44 5.85 -3.69
CA PRO A 106 22.79 7.16 -3.77
C PRO A 106 21.74 7.24 -4.89
N LYS A 107 21.51 6.16 -5.64
CA LYS A 107 20.54 6.12 -6.75
C LYS A 107 19.67 4.89 -6.64
N GLY A 108 18.36 5.10 -6.77
CA GLY A 108 17.37 4.03 -6.86
C GLY A 108 16.85 3.85 -8.28
N ASN A 109 15.76 3.08 -8.37
CA ASN A 109 14.95 2.85 -9.54
C ASN A 109 13.48 2.93 -9.11
N PRO A 110 12.98 4.12 -8.71
CA PRO A 110 11.66 4.24 -8.12
C PRO A 110 10.57 3.90 -9.13
N LEU A 111 9.40 3.47 -8.64
CA LEU A 111 8.24 3.28 -9.49
C LEU A 111 7.85 4.60 -10.17
N VAL A 112 7.46 4.50 -11.44
CA VAL A 112 6.97 5.64 -12.23
C VAL A 112 5.57 5.33 -12.68
N ILE A 113 4.58 5.93 -12.01
CA ILE A 113 3.19 5.86 -12.45
C ILE A 113 2.98 6.81 -13.64
N PRO A 114 2.47 6.31 -14.78
CA PRO A 114 2.24 7.13 -15.96
C PRO A 114 1.24 8.25 -15.70
N SER A 115 1.54 9.46 -16.18
CA SER A 115 0.64 10.62 -16.13
C SER A 115 -0.35 10.69 -17.30
N VAL A 116 -0.32 9.68 -18.18
CA VAL A 116 -1.18 9.53 -19.36
C VAL A 116 -1.81 8.15 -19.35
N GLY A 117 -2.97 8.02 -20.00
CA GLY A 117 -3.67 6.74 -20.09
C GLY A 117 -2.82 5.68 -20.80
N GLN A 118 -2.85 4.47 -20.28
CA GLN A 118 -2.25 3.28 -20.89
C GLN A 118 -3.31 2.19 -21.02
N SER A 119 -3.20 1.39 -22.08
CA SER A 119 -4.15 0.30 -22.36
C SER A 119 -3.88 -0.95 -21.52
N ALA A 120 -2.62 -1.18 -21.13
CA ALA A 120 -2.22 -2.36 -20.36
C ALA A 120 -2.25 -2.05 -18.85
N PRO A 121 -2.68 -3.00 -18.00
CA PRO A 121 -2.56 -2.86 -16.55
C PRO A 121 -1.10 -2.90 -16.12
N ILE A 122 -0.78 -2.18 -15.04
CA ILE A 122 0.53 -2.24 -14.39
C ILE A 122 0.39 -3.16 -13.17
N ALA A 123 1.11 -4.27 -13.16
CA ALA A 123 1.24 -5.13 -12.00
C ALA A 123 2.47 -4.73 -11.19
N ILE A 124 2.27 -4.39 -9.91
CA ILE A 124 3.34 -4.11 -8.96
C ILE A 124 3.42 -5.31 -8.02
N ASP A 125 4.45 -6.12 -8.18
CA ASP A 125 4.65 -7.31 -7.35
C ASP A 125 5.11 -6.93 -5.95
N LEU A 126 4.32 -7.32 -4.94
CA LEU A 126 4.60 -7.13 -3.52
C LEU A 126 4.98 -8.44 -2.82
N CYS A 127 4.95 -9.58 -3.52
CA CYS A 127 5.17 -10.91 -2.95
C CYS A 127 6.58 -11.03 -2.35
N GLY A 128 7.59 -10.51 -3.05
CA GLY A 128 8.98 -10.53 -2.58
C GLY A 128 9.28 -9.74 -1.30
N ILE A 129 8.31 -8.97 -0.79
CA ILE A 129 8.41 -8.20 0.47
C ILE A 129 7.27 -8.50 1.44
N GLN A 130 6.65 -9.68 1.32
CA GLN A 130 5.54 -10.10 2.18
C GLN A 130 5.91 -10.26 3.66
N ASP A 131 7.19 -10.46 3.97
CA ASP A 131 7.67 -10.58 5.34
C ASP A 131 7.98 -9.21 5.98
N THR A 132 7.86 -8.12 5.20
CA THR A 132 8.10 -6.75 5.66
C THR A 132 6.88 -5.88 5.39
N PRO A 133 5.82 -5.95 6.24
CA PRO A 133 4.59 -5.18 6.06
C PRO A 133 4.80 -3.67 5.91
N GLY A 134 5.80 -3.12 6.62
CA GLY A 134 6.16 -1.70 6.51
C GLY A 134 6.59 -1.30 5.08
N LEU A 135 7.35 -2.16 4.40
CA LEU A 135 7.79 -1.88 3.03
C LEU A 135 6.65 -1.99 2.01
N GLN A 136 5.77 -2.98 2.15
CA GLN A 136 4.59 -3.06 1.28
C GLN A 136 3.72 -1.81 1.42
N ARG A 137 3.51 -1.37 2.66
CA ARG A 137 2.79 -0.12 2.95
C ARG A 137 3.52 1.07 2.32
N PHE A 138 4.83 1.18 2.47
CA PHE A 138 5.61 2.24 1.82
C PHE A 138 5.43 2.26 0.29
N VAL A 139 5.54 1.11 -0.38
CA VAL A 139 5.38 1.00 -1.84
C VAL A 139 3.98 1.47 -2.28
N VAL A 140 2.94 0.98 -1.61
CA VAL A 140 1.55 1.37 -1.91
C VAL A 140 1.33 2.86 -1.64
N ALA A 141 1.83 3.38 -0.52
CA ALA A 141 1.76 4.80 -0.19
C ALA A 141 2.44 5.66 -1.26
N ALA A 142 3.61 5.25 -1.76
CA ALA A 142 4.33 5.94 -2.83
C ALA A 142 3.52 6.02 -4.13
N VAL A 143 2.84 4.93 -4.52
CA VAL A 143 1.94 4.91 -5.69
C VAL A 143 0.80 5.89 -5.55
N PHE A 144 0.04 5.86 -4.43
CA PHE A 144 -1.05 6.81 -4.21
C PHE A 144 -0.54 8.25 -4.12
N HIS A 145 0.63 8.45 -3.52
CA HIS A 145 1.22 9.77 -3.40
C HIS A 145 1.56 10.35 -4.78
N GLN A 146 2.21 9.59 -5.65
CA GLN A 146 2.55 10.00 -7.01
C GLN A 146 1.31 10.32 -7.86
N ILE A 147 0.27 9.48 -7.76
CA ILE A 147 -1.01 9.72 -8.47
C ILE A 147 -1.65 11.02 -7.99
N GLN A 148 -1.75 11.23 -6.68
CA GLN A 148 -2.34 12.45 -6.13
C GLN A 148 -1.53 13.70 -6.49
N GLN A 149 -0.20 13.64 -6.46
CA GLN A 149 0.64 14.76 -6.89
C GLN A 149 0.41 15.09 -8.37
N THR A 150 0.37 14.08 -9.24
CA THR A 150 0.11 14.26 -10.67
C THR A 150 -1.24 14.93 -10.90
N GLN A 151 -2.29 14.42 -10.25
CA GLN A 151 -3.65 14.96 -10.38
C GLN A 151 -3.81 16.36 -9.79
N ARG A 152 -3.07 16.71 -8.73
CA ARG A 152 -3.05 18.06 -8.14
C ARG A 152 -2.29 19.07 -9.00
N ALA A 153 -1.15 18.66 -9.59
CA ALA A 153 -0.32 19.54 -10.40
C ALA A 153 -0.99 19.88 -11.74
N LYS A 154 -1.55 18.87 -12.41
CA LYS A 154 -2.26 19.05 -13.67
C LYS A 154 -3.26 17.92 -13.86
N GLN A 155 -4.53 18.18 -13.58
CA GLN A 155 -5.58 17.21 -13.85
C GLN A 155 -5.75 17.04 -15.36
N THR A 156 -5.33 15.89 -15.87
CA THR A 156 -5.60 15.51 -17.27
C THR A 156 -7.10 15.22 -17.40
N PRO A 157 -7.84 15.93 -18.28
CA PRO A 157 -9.26 15.67 -18.48
C PRO A 157 -9.49 14.18 -18.80
N HIS A 158 -10.50 13.60 -18.16
CA HIS A 158 -10.91 12.19 -18.34
C HIS A 158 -9.90 11.12 -17.91
N LEU A 159 -8.69 11.47 -17.42
CA LEU A 159 -7.79 10.47 -16.86
C LEU A 159 -8.32 9.94 -15.53
N LYS A 160 -8.45 8.63 -15.44
CA LYS A 160 -8.85 7.91 -14.22
C LYS A 160 -7.84 6.83 -13.92
N TYR A 161 -7.41 6.77 -12.66
CA TYR A 161 -6.56 5.70 -12.15
C TYR A 161 -7.44 4.65 -11.50
N LEU A 162 -7.44 3.45 -12.06
CA LEU A 162 -8.06 2.28 -11.46
C LEU A 162 -6.98 1.52 -10.69
N ILE A 163 -7.14 1.43 -9.38
CA ILE A 163 -6.18 0.78 -8.49
C ILE A 163 -6.87 -0.41 -7.85
N THR A 164 -6.31 -1.60 -8.03
CA THR A 164 -6.75 -2.81 -7.32
C THR A 164 -5.77 -3.09 -6.20
N LEU A 165 -6.28 -3.23 -4.98
CA LEU A 165 -5.51 -3.66 -3.81
C LEU A 165 -6.16 -4.90 -3.22
N ASP A 166 -5.38 -5.96 -3.10
CA ASP A 166 -5.76 -7.12 -2.30
C ASP A 166 -5.35 -6.94 -0.84
N GLU A 167 -5.95 -7.71 0.06
CA GLU A 167 -5.72 -7.65 1.51
C GLU A 167 -5.78 -6.22 2.08
N LEU A 168 -6.92 -5.52 1.89
CA LEU A 168 -7.08 -4.14 2.36
C LEU A 168 -6.73 -3.94 3.84
N ASN A 169 -6.94 -4.94 4.69
CA ASN A 169 -6.63 -4.83 6.11
C ASN A 169 -5.13 -4.63 6.38
N ARG A 170 -4.26 -4.98 5.43
CA ARG A 170 -2.82 -4.76 5.52
C ARG A 170 -2.42 -3.29 5.37
N PHE A 171 -3.24 -2.52 4.66
CA PHE A 171 -2.98 -1.12 4.33
C PHE A 171 -3.92 -0.15 5.08
N ALA A 172 -5.12 -0.60 5.44
CA ALA A 172 -6.09 0.10 6.26
C ALA A 172 -6.70 -0.82 7.34
N PRO A 173 -5.91 -1.29 8.31
CA PRO A 173 -6.44 -2.10 9.41
C PRO A 173 -7.51 -1.35 10.21
N LYS A 174 -8.49 -2.08 10.79
CA LYS A 174 -9.63 -1.50 11.51
C LYS A 174 -9.25 -0.49 12.59
N ASP A 175 -8.29 -0.87 13.43
CA ASP A 175 -7.89 -0.09 14.59
C ASP A 175 -6.72 0.86 14.29
N SER A 176 -6.24 0.87 13.04
CA SER A 176 -5.08 1.65 12.60
C SER A 176 -5.45 3.08 12.19
N SER A 177 -4.51 4.01 12.37
CA SER A 177 -4.69 5.46 12.14
C SER A 177 -3.43 6.12 11.57
N ASP A 178 -2.54 5.33 10.98
CA ASP A 178 -1.27 5.77 10.42
C ASP A 178 -1.44 6.52 9.08
N PRO A 179 -0.35 7.13 8.54
CA PRO A 179 -0.42 7.90 7.31
C PRO A 179 -0.96 7.16 6.09
N ILE A 180 -0.66 5.86 5.90
CA ILE A 180 -1.22 5.11 4.77
C ILE A 180 -2.69 4.78 4.98
N THR A 181 -3.11 4.41 6.20
CA THR A 181 -4.54 4.21 6.49
C THR A 181 -5.32 5.50 6.24
N HIS A 182 -4.84 6.63 6.76
CA HIS A 182 -5.47 7.94 6.54
C HIS A 182 -5.47 8.32 5.05
N LYS A 183 -4.41 7.98 4.31
CA LYS A 183 -4.36 8.15 2.85
C LYS A 183 -5.46 7.35 2.18
N LEU A 184 -5.65 6.08 2.54
CA LEU A 184 -6.71 5.22 1.99
C LEU A 184 -8.10 5.70 2.41
N GLU A 185 -8.30 6.19 3.64
CA GLU A 185 -9.55 6.82 4.06
C GLU A 185 -9.86 8.08 3.22
N THR A 186 -8.84 8.89 2.94
CA THR A 186 -8.95 10.07 2.07
C THR A 186 -9.30 9.65 0.65
N VAL A 187 -8.64 8.63 0.12
CA VAL A 187 -8.95 8.08 -1.21
C VAL A 187 -10.37 7.51 -1.26
N ALA A 188 -10.82 6.82 -0.21
CA ALA A 188 -12.19 6.31 -0.15
C ALA A 188 -13.23 7.44 -0.08
N SER A 189 -12.94 8.51 0.67
CA SER A 189 -13.86 9.64 0.86
C SER A 189 -13.89 10.60 -0.34
N GLU A 190 -12.74 10.87 -0.95
CA GLU A 190 -12.55 11.97 -1.92
C GLU A 190 -11.96 11.51 -3.27
N GLY A 191 -11.54 10.25 -3.41
CA GLY A 191 -10.79 9.77 -4.57
C GLY A 191 -11.49 10.02 -5.90
N ARG A 192 -12.83 9.98 -5.94
CA ARG A 192 -13.62 10.26 -7.16
C ARG A 192 -13.34 11.64 -7.75
N SER A 193 -13.24 12.68 -6.92
CA SER A 193 -12.95 14.05 -7.38
C SER A 193 -11.51 14.17 -7.91
N GLN A 194 -10.61 13.37 -7.35
CA GLN A 194 -9.20 13.26 -7.74
C GLN A 194 -9.00 12.32 -8.95
N GLY A 195 -10.06 11.69 -9.47
CA GLY A 195 -9.97 10.74 -10.57
C GLY A 195 -9.36 9.39 -10.20
N ILE A 196 -9.44 9.00 -8.94
CA ILE A 196 -8.97 7.71 -8.42
C ILE A 196 -10.20 6.82 -8.19
N ILE A 197 -10.12 5.56 -8.65
CA ILE A 197 -11.08 4.50 -8.38
C ILE A 197 -10.33 3.37 -7.69
N LEU A 198 -10.73 3.05 -6.47
CA LEU A 198 -10.13 1.98 -5.67
C LEU A 198 -11.03 0.74 -5.70
N PHE A 199 -10.52 -0.37 -6.21
CA PHE A 199 -11.07 -1.70 -6.01
C PHE A 199 -10.28 -2.38 -4.90
N GLY A 200 -10.90 -2.50 -3.73
CA GLY A 200 -10.32 -3.22 -2.60
C GLY A 200 -10.90 -4.62 -2.47
N ALA A 201 -10.04 -5.59 -2.18
CA ALA A 201 -10.42 -6.95 -1.82
C ALA A 201 -9.92 -7.27 -0.40
N GLN A 202 -10.68 -8.12 0.29
CA GLN A 202 -10.38 -8.59 1.64
C GLN A 202 -11.26 -9.81 1.98
N GLN A 203 -10.70 -10.77 2.72
CA GLN A 203 -11.44 -11.94 3.22
C GLN A 203 -12.42 -11.59 4.35
N GLN A 204 -11.97 -10.78 5.32
CA GLN A 204 -12.78 -10.31 6.45
C GLN A 204 -12.86 -8.79 6.46
N ALA A 205 -14.02 -8.23 6.11
CA ALA A 205 -14.23 -6.78 6.11
C ALA A 205 -14.18 -6.19 7.53
N SER A 206 -14.49 -6.99 8.55
CA SER A 206 -14.40 -6.61 9.96
C SER A 206 -12.98 -6.25 10.43
N LEU A 207 -11.95 -6.62 9.67
CA LEU A 207 -10.55 -6.28 9.95
C LEU A 207 -10.10 -4.98 9.25
N VAL A 208 -10.94 -4.38 8.43
CA VAL A 208 -10.63 -3.16 7.66
C VAL A 208 -11.24 -1.95 8.35
N LYS A 209 -10.62 -0.79 8.16
CA LYS A 209 -11.12 0.50 8.63
C LYS A 209 -12.58 0.71 8.17
N PRO A 210 -13.55 0.90 9.09
CA PRO A 210 -14.96 1.02 8.73
C PRO A 210 -15.21 2.13 7.71
N ARG A 211 -14.51 3.27 7.84
CA ARG A 211 -14.62 4.40 6.92
C ARG A 211 -14.25 4.03 5.47
N VAL A 212 -13.29 3.14 5.25
CA VAL A 212 -12.93 2.68 3.90
C VAL A 212 -14.07 1.86 3.29
N ILE A 213 -14.69 0.98 4.08
CA ILE A 213 -15.80 0.14 3.63
C ILE A 213 -17.09 0.95 3.46
N GLU A 214 -17.38 1.88 4.37
CA GLU A 214 -18.59 2.69 4.35
C GLU A 214 -18.66 3.61 3.13
N ASN A 215 -17.52 4.19 2.74
CA ASN A 215 -17.44 5.05 1.56
C ASN A 215 -17.40 4.26 0.23
N ALA A 216 -17.34 2.93 0.27
CA ALA A 216 -17.43 2.11 -0.94
C ALA A 216 -18.86 2.18 -1.52
N ALA A 217 -18.97 2.77 -2.72
CA ALA A 217 -20.24 2.90 -3.45
C ALA A 217 -20.79 1.57 -3.98
N VAL A 218 -19.93 0.57 -4.17
CA VAL A 218 -20.31 -0.78 -4.60
C VAL A 218 -19.64 -1.76 -3.64
N ARG A 219 -20.40 -2.73 -3.14
CA ARG A 219 -19.88 -3.79 -2.27
C ARG A 219 -20.31 -5.13 -2.85
N ALA A 220 -19.35 -6.01 -3.07
CA ALA A 220 -19.61 -7.39 -3.47
C ALA A 220 -19.27 -8.30 -2.29
N VAL A 221 -20.26 -9.07 -1.84
CA VAL A 221 -20.12 -9.97 -0.70
C VAL A 221 -20.09 -11.40 -1.22
N GLY A 222 -19.01 -12.11 -0.91
CA GLY A 222 -18.90 -13.55 -1.13
C GLY A 222 -19.49 -14.35 0.00
N ARG A 223 -19.27 -15.67 -0.04
CA ARG A 223 -19.58 -16.53 1.09
C ARG A 223 -18.79 -16.08 2.30
N SER A 224 -19.46 -15.73 3.38
CA SER A 224 -18.84 -15.27 4.63
C SER A 224 -19.37 -16.04 5.83
N GLY A 225 -18.52 -16.22 6.85
CA GLY A 225 -18.91 -16.88 8.09
C GLY A 225 -19.94 -16.07 8.90
N THR A 226 -20.76 -16.74 9.69
CA THR A 226 -21.80 -16.10 10.52
C THR A 226 -21.23 -15.11 11.54
N LEU A 227 -20.04 -15.39 12.09
CA LEU A 227 -19.33 -14.48 13.00
C LEU A 227 -18.95 -13.18 12.30
N GLU A 228 -18.36 -13.28 11.10
CA GLU A 228 -18.01 -12.12 10.26
C GLU A 228 -19.25 -11.30 9.94
N LEU A 229 -20.32 -11.94 9.45
CA LEU A 229 -21.61 -11.29 9.12
C LEU A 229 -22.33 -10.68 10.34
N GLY A 230 -21.93 -11.06 11.55
CA GLY A 230 -22.39 -10.45 12.80
C GLY A 230 -21.72 -9.10 13.10
N ALA A 231 -20.59 -8.80 12.47
CA ALA A 231 -19.83 -7.57 12.71
C ALA A 231 -20.59 -6.32 12.25
N GLU A 232 -20.24 -5.19 12.88
CA GLU A 232 -20.88 -3.89 12.65
C GLU A 232 -20.83 -3.44 11.18
N VAL A 233 -19.73 -3.71 10.50
CA VAL A 233 -19.52 -3.36 9.08
C VAL A 233 -20.60 -3.96 8.16
N TRP A 234 -21.29 -5.03 8.58
CA TRP A 234 -22.34 -5.69 7.80
C TRP A 234 -23.77 -5.31 8.20
N LYS A 235 -23.97 -4.38 9.14
CA LYS A 235 -25.31 -3.96 9.58
C LYS A 235 -26.18 -3.36 8.46
N PHE A 236 -25.57 -2.93 7.35
CA PHE A 236 -26.30 -2.48 6.16
C PHE A 236 -27.04 -3.62 5.45
N LEU A 237 -26.68 -4.89 5.70
CA LEU A 237 -27.40 -6.06 5.22
C LEU A 237 -28.49 -6.46 6.21
N GLY A 238 -29.73 -6.54 5.73
CA GLY A 238 -30.84 -7.10 6.51
C GLY A 238 -30.59 -8.56 6.93
N PRO A 239 -31.31 -9.08 7.94
CA PRO A 239 -31.12 -10.45 8.43
C PRO A 239 -31.22 -11.52 7.33
N SER A 240 -32.17 -11.37 6.40
CA SER A 240 -32.34 -12.28 5.26
C SER A 240 -31.12 -12.27 4.34
N ALA A 241 -30.63 -11.08 3.98
CA ALA A 241 -29.45 -10.92 3.13
C ALA A 241 -28.18 -11.50 3.77
N ARG A 242 -28.02 -11.36 5.10
CA ARG A 242 -26.91 -11.99 5.84
C ARG A 242 -27.03 -13.52 5.84
N SER A 243 -28.24 -14.06 6.04
CA SER A 243 -28.46 -15.51 5.94
C SER A 243 -28.12 -16.05 4.55
N ALA A 244 -28.53 -15.31 3.49
CA ALA A 244 -28.19 -15.66 2.12
C ALA A 244 -26.67 -15.59 1.87
N ALA A 245 -25.99 -14.54 2.35
CA ALA A 245 -24.53 -14.38 2.22
C ALA A 245 -23.75 -15.54 2.86
N ALA A 246 -24.25 -16.14 3.95
CA ALA A 246 -23.61 -17.29 4.59
C ALA A 246 -23.68 -18.59 3.75
N GLN A 247 -24.62 -18.66 2.79
CA GLN A 247 -24.94 -19.84 2.00
C GLN A 247 -24.55 -19.73 0.52
N LEU A 248 -23.97 -18.59 0.11
CA LEU A 248 -23.53 -18.36 -1.27
C LEU A 248 -22.58 -19.46 -1.75
N GLN A 249 -22.73 -19.85 -3.01
CA GLN A 249 -21.76 -20.68 -3.70
C GLN A 249 -20.51 -19.86 -4.10
N PRO A 250 -19.37 -20.52 -4.42
CA PRO A 250 -18.14 -19.83 -4.81
C PRO A 250 -18.30 -18.88 -6.01
N ASP A 251 -19.18 -19.21 -6.96
CA ASP A 251 -19.53 -18.40 -8.13
C ASP A 251 -20.58 -17.32 -7.83
N GLU A 252 -21.22 -17.35 -6.66
CA GLU A 252 -22.26 -16.39 -6.31
C GLU A 252 -21.70 -15.23 -5.49
N LYS A 253 -22.20 -14.02 -5.75
CA LYS A 253 -21.91 -12.80 -4.99
C LYS A 253 -23.20 -12.02 -4.74
N LEU A 254 -23.32 -11.46 -3.55
CA LEU A 254 -24.36 -10.49 -3.24
C LEU A 254 -23.81 -9.08 -3.52
N LEU A 255 -24.40 -8.39 -4.49
CA LEU A 255 -24.02 -7.04 -4.88
C LEU A 255 -24.91 -6.03 -4.17
N TYR A 256 -24.29 -5.14 -3.41
CA TYR A 256 -24.94 -4.00 -2.78
C TYR A 256 -24.51 -2.71 -3.48
N LEU A 257 -25.49 -1.96 -3.97
CA LEU A 257 -25.29 -0.62 -4.51
C LEU A 257 -26.39 0.30 -3.95
N PRO A 258 -26.08 1.56 -3.57
CA PRO A 258 -27.06 2.51 -3.05
C PRO A 258 -28.25 2.79 -3.97
N SER A 259 -28.12 2.54 -5.28
CA SER A 259 -29.19 2.74 -6.25
C SER A 259 -30.28 1.67 -6.19
N PHE A 260 -30.01 0.51 -5.57
CA PHE A 260 -30.97 -0.59 -5.44
C PHE A 260 -31.52 -0.65 -4.01
N ARG A 261 -32.82 -0.99 -3.90
CA ARG A 261 -33.49 -1.13 -2.60
C ARG A 261 -33.05 -2.37 -1.85
N GLU A 262 -32.75 -3.43 -2.58
CA GLU A 262 -32.34 -4.73 -2.05
C GLU A 262 -31.04 -5.17 -2.71
N PRO A 263 -30.17 -5.92 -2.02
CA PRO A 263 -28.98 -6.50 -2.62
C PRO A 263 -29.34 -7.46 -3.76
N MET A 264 -28.52 -7.48 -4.81
CA MET A 264 -28.70 -8.32 -5.98
C MET A 264 -27.84 -9.57 -5.89
N LEU A 265 -28.42 -10.75 -6.09
CA LEU A 265 -27.64 -11.98 -6.29
C LEU A 265 -27.10 -12.01 -7.72
N ALA A 266 -25.78 -12.10 -7.86
CA ALA A 266 -25.09 -12.24 -9.14
C ALA A 266 -24.27 -13.52 -9.18
N LYS A 267 -24.30 -14.21 -10.33
CA LYS A 267 -23.38 -15.29 -10.64
C LYS A 267 -22.19 -14.73 -11.42
N ILE A 268 -21.01 -14.84 -10.85
CA ILE A 268 -19.75 -14.40 -11.43
C ILE A 268 -19.12 -15.62 -12.11
N PRO A 269 -18.86 -15.57 -13.43
CA PRO A 269 -18.23 -16.68 -14.12
C PRO A 269 -16.81 -16.88 -13.59
N PHE A 270 -16.35 -18.14 -13.64
CA PHE A 270 -14.93 -18.44 -13.41
C PHE A 270 -14.07 -17.71 -14.44
N PRO A 271 -12.86 -17.26 -14.05
CA PRO A 271 -11.96 -16.60 -14.99
C PRO A 271 -11.62 -17.55 -16.14
N PRO A 272 -11.42 -17.03 -17.37
CA PRO A 272 -11.10 -17.84 -18.54
C PRO A 272 -9.64 -18.31 -18.56
N PHE A 273 -8.98 -18.36 -17.40
CA PHE A 273 -7.58 -18.75 -17.24
C PHE A 273 -7.43 -19.53 -15.92
N ALA A 274 -6.53 -20.52 -15.92
CA ALA A 274 -6.21 -21.32 -14.75
C ALA A 274 -5.58 -20.43 -13.65
N LEU A 275 -6.02 -20.64 -12.40
CA LEU A 275 -5.50 -19.93 -11.23
C LEU A 275 -4.41 -20.74 -10.51
N SER A 276 -4.37 -22.04 -10.76
CA SER A 276 -3.38 -22.98 -10.27
C SER A 276 -3.05 -24.02 -11.35
N GLU A 277 -1.95 -24.75 -11.19
CA GLU A 277 -1.60 -25.84 -12.11
C GLU A 277 -2.68 -26.93 -12.19
N GLY A 278 -3.47 -27.12 -11.12
CA GLY A 278 -4.58 -28.07 -11.09
C GLY A 278 -5.84 -27.59 -11.80
N ASP A 279 -5.94 -26.30 -12.13
CA ASP A 279 -7.07 -25.71 -12.86
C ASP A 279 -6.86 -25.74 -14.39
N VAL A 280 -5.69 -26.19 -14.84
CA VAL A 280 -5.36 -26.32 -16.27
C VAL A 280 -6.19 -27.44 -16.86
N ASP A 281 -7.01 -27.13 -17.87
CA ASP A 281 -7.65 -28.17 -18.68
C ASP A 281 -6.54 -28.95 -19.41
N PRO A 282 -6.43 -30.28 -19.24
CA PRO A 282 -5.43 -31.08 -19.97
C PRO A 282 -5.55 -30.96 -21.49
N ALA A 283 -6.71 -30.51 -22.00
CA ALA A 283 -6.95 -30.25 -23.41
C ALA A 283 -6.46 -28.88 -23.89
N ASP A 284 -6.14 -27.95 -22.97
CA ASP A 284 -5.62 -26.63 -23.34
C ASP A 284 -4.17 -26.75 -23.87
N PRO A 285 -3.84 -26.08 -24.98
CA PRO A 285 -2.48 -26.08 -25.48
C PRO A 285 -1.56 -25.40 -24.45
N PRO A 286 -0.32 -25.91 -24.25
CA PRO A 286 0.60 -25.31 -23.32
C PRO A 286 0.84 -23.84 -23.68
N PRO A 287 0.85 -22.92 -22.70
CA PRO A 287 0.92 -21.50 -22.95
C PRO A 287 2.17 -21.16 -23.77
N ALA A 288 1.96 -20.48 -24.91
CA ALA A 288 3.04 -20.08 -25.80
C ALA A 288 3.93 -19.02 -25.11
N GLY A 289 5.14 -19.42 -24.70
CA GLY A 289 6.18 -18.49 -24.28
C GLY A 289 6.17 -18.04 -22.82
N VAL A 290 5.74 -18.88 -21.88
CA VAL A 290 5.93 -18.57 -20.45
C VAL A 290 7.44 -18.55 -20.15
N PRO A 291 8.00 -17.46 -19.57
CA PRO A 291 9.32 -17.53 -18.98
C PRO A 291 9.25 -18.56 -17.84
N SER A 292 10.06 -19.62 -17.95
CA SER A 292 10.23 -20.59 -16.86
C SER A 292 10.68 -19.84 -15.61
N TYR A 293 9.78 -19.63 -14.67
CA TYR A 293 10.18 -19.39 -13.29
C TYR A 293 10.68 -20.74 -12.81
N ALA A 294 12.00 -20.89 -12.79
CA ALA A 294 12.63 -22.07 -12.24
C ALA A 294 12.09 -22.24 -10.81
N THR A 295 11.26 -23.27 -10.62
CA THR A 295 10.98 -23.82 -9.30
C THR A 295 12.34 -24.17 -8.72
N ALA A 296 12.76 -23.47 -7.66
CA ALA A 296 13.84 -23.95 -6.83
C ALA A 296 13.46 -25.39 -6.42
N PRO A 297 14.35 -26.37 -6.59
CA PRO A 297 14.03 -27.74 -6.22
C PRO A 297 13.70 -27.79 -4.73
N PRO A 298 12.72 -28.61 -4.31
CA PRO A 298 12.48 -28.84 -2.89
C PRO A 298 13.77 -29.40 -2.28
N ASP A 299 14.20 -28.83 -1.15
CA ASP A 299 15.29 -29.38 -0.34
C ASP A 299 14.98 -30.86 -0.07
N GLN A 300 15.73 -31.73 -0.75
CA GLN A 300 15.80 -33.15 -0.42
C GLN A 300 16.85 -33.29 0.68
N ASP A 301 16.38 -33.74 1.84
CA ASP A 301 17.07 -34.56 2.82
C ASP A 301 18.59 -34.33 2.98
N VAL A 302 18.96 -33.64 4.06
CA VAL A 302 20.21 -33.93 4.76
C VAL A 302 19.90 -34.08 6.26
N PHE A 303 20.32 -35.23 6.78
CA PHE A 303 20.35 -35.62 8.19
C PHE A 303 20.89 -34.56 9.15
#